data_AF-A0A358D8G1-F1
#
_entry.id   AF-A0A358D8G1-F1
#
_cell.length_a   1.000
_cell.length_b   1.000
_cell.length_c   1.000
_cell.angle_alpha   90.00
_cell.angle_beta   90.00
_cell.angle_gamma   90.00
#
_symmetry.space_group_name_H-M   'P 1'
#
loop_
_entity.id
_entity.type
_entity.pdbx_description
1 polymer ?
#
loop_
_entity_poly.entity_id
_entity_poly.type
_entity_poly.pdbx_seq_one_letter_code
_entity_poly.pdbx_strand_id
1 'polypeptide(L)'
;MRTYVVTGAASGIGKATADLLVERGDRVIGVDLHDSDVEVDLTTTEGRERLVVEVNRLSGGRIDGILAIAGLAVPAPATVGVNYFGMVATLEGLRPLLLE
;
A
#
# COMPACT_ATOMS: atom_id res chain seq x y z
N MET A 1 -10.26 -11.93 -11.64
CA MET A 1 -9.59 -10.64 -11.45
C MET A 1 -9.83 -10.21 -10.01
N ARG A 2 -8.79 -10.31 -9.19
CA ARG A 2 -8.75 -9.82 -7.80
C ARG A 2 -8.14 -8.43 -7.75
N THR A 3 -8.43 -7.64 -6.72
CA THR A 3 -7.86 -6.31 -6.47
C THR A 3 -6.91 -6.36 -5.29
N TYR A 4 -5.64 -6.05 -5.52
CA TYR A 4 -4.60 -6.03 -4.50
C TYR A 4 -4.13 -4.60 -4.21
N VAL A 5 -3.77 -4.34 -2.96
CA VAL A 5 -3.08 -3.11 -2.55
C VAL A 5 -1.63 -3.45 -2.26
N VAL A 6 -0.69 -2.73 -2.87
CA VAL A 6 0.75 -2.96 -2.69
C VAL A 6 1.41 -1.66 -2.24
N THR A 7 1.96 -1.62 -1.02
CA THR A 7 2.78 -0.48 -0.59
C THR A 7 4.23 -0.67 -0.99
N GLY A 8 4.95 0.40 -1.34
CA GLY A 8 6.31 0.28 -1.88
C GLY A 8 6.32 -0.15 -3.35
N ALA A 9 5.23 0.13 -4.08
CA ALA A 9 5.00 -0.36 -5.44
C ALA A 9 5.90 0.28 -6.51
N ALA A 10 6.60 1.38 -6.21
CA ALA A 10 7.44 2.07 -7.19
C ALA A 10 8.81 1.39 -7.38
N SER A 11 9.27 0.56 -6.44
CA SER A 11 10.61 -0.03 -6.53
C SER A 11 10.75 -1.42 -5.91
N GLY A 12 11.88 -2.08 -6.19
CA GLY A 12 12.33 -3.29 -5.51
C GLY A 12 11.30 -4.43 -5.52
N ILE A 13 11.11 -5.04 -4.34
CA ILE A 13 10.17 -6.16 -4.16
C ILE A 13 8.74 -5.71 -4.45
N GLY A 14 8.33 -4.53 -4.00
CA GLY A 14 6.95 -4.06 -4.18
C GLY A 14 6.59 -3.88 -5.65
N LYS A 15 7.48 -3.26 -6.44
CA LYS A 15 7.31 -3.16 -7.89
C LYS A 15 7.24 -4.53 -8.57
N ALA A 16 8.19 -5.40 -8.29
CA ALA A 16 8.22 -6.74 -8.89
C ALA A 16 6.96 -7.56 -8.54
N THR A 17 6.44 -7.40 -7.32
CA THR A 17 5.19 -8.01 -6.89
C THR A 17 3.97 -7.41 -7.58
N ALA A 18 3.90 -6.09 -7.72
CA ALA A 18 2.82 -5.41 -8.45
C ALA A 18 2.78 -5.87 -9.93
N ASP A 19 3.93 -5.85 -10.60
CA ASP A 19 4.07 -6.28 -12.00
C ASP A 19 3.61 -7.75 -12.16
N LEU A 20 4.05 -8.66 -11.27
CA LEU A 20 3.66 -10.07 -11.29
C LEU A 20 2.14 -10.28 -11.10
N LEU A 21 1.48 -9.49 -10.25
CA LEU A 21 0.03 -9.58 -10.04
C LEU A 21 -0.72 -9.10 -11.29
N VAL A 22 -0.27 -8.01 -11.91
CA VAL A 22 -0.83 -7.50 -13.17
C VAL A 22 -0.66 -8.53 -14.30
N GLU A 23 0.51 -9.14 -14.44
CA GLU A 23 0.77 -10.21 -15.42
C GLU A 23 -0.17 -11.41 -15.26
N ARG A 24 -0.62 -11.70 -14.04
CA ARG A 24 -1.60 -12.76 -13.74
C ARG A 24 -3.05 -12.38 -14.05
N GLY A 25 -3.29 -11.16 -14.51
CA GLY A 25 -4.64 -10.65 -14.82
C GLY A 25 -5.40 -10.12 -13.59
N ASP A 26 -4.69 -9.82 -12.51
CA ASP A 26 -5.24 -9.13 -11.34
C ASP A 26 -5.05 -7.62 -11.44
N ARG A 27 -5.84 -6.88 -10.66
CA ARG A 27 -5.75 -5.42 -10.55
C ARG A 27 -4.88 -5.08 -9.35
N VAL A 28 -3.98 -4.12 -9.52
CA VAL A 28 -3.18 -3.56 -8.42
C VAL A 28 -3.57 -2.10 -8.20
N ILE A 29 -3.63 -1.71 -6.93
CA ILE A 29 -3.62 -0.32 -6.47
C ILE A 29 -2.28 -0.13 -5.76
N GLY A 30 -1.35 0.53 -6.45
CA GLY A 30 -0.04 0.85 -5.90
C GLY A 30 -0.12 1.99 -4.89
N VAL A 31 0.69 1.89 -3.83
CA VAL A 31 0.94 2.97 -2.89
C VAL A 31 2.44 3.19 -2.78
N ASP A 32 2.90 4.41 -2.98
CA ASP A 32 4.29 4.80 -2.77
C ASP A 32 4.41 6.32 -2.54
N LEU A 33 5.62 6.85 -2.45
CA LEU A 33 5.87 8.30 -2.43
C LEU A 33 5.70 8.96 -3.80
N HIS A 34 5.88 8.20 -4.88
CA HIS A 34 5.81 8.67 -6.26
C HIS A 34 5.54 7.49 -7.21
N ASP A 35 5.19 7.77 -8.48
CA ASP A 35 5.03 6.78 -9.56
C ASP A 35 4.06 5.64 -9.21
N SER A 36 2.97 5.98 -8.52
CA SER A 36 2.01 5.01 -7.98
C SER A 36 0.59 5.56 -8.01
N ASP A 37 -0.43 4.69 -7.92
CA ASP A 37 -1.83 5.13 -7.95
C ASP A 37 -2.19 6.04 -6.76
N VAL A 38 -1.56 5.79 -5.61
CA VAL A 38 -1.72 6.56 -4.38
C VAL A 38 -0.35 7.04 -3.89
N GLU A 39 -0.09 8.33 -4.11
CA GLU A 39 1.15 8.98 -3.68
C GLU A 39 1.00 9.62 -2.28
N VAL A 40 1.56 8.98 -1.26
CA VAL A 40 1.42 9.37 0.16
C VAL A 40 2.68 9.07 0.97
N ASP A 41 2.94 9.90 1.98
CA ASP A 41 4.01 9.67 2.96
C ASP A 41 3.50 8.92 4.20
N LEU A 42 3.83 7.63 4.28
CA LEU A 42 3.43 6.74 5.38
C LEU A 42 4.13 7.04 6.71
N THR A 43 5.13 7.92 6.73
CA THR A 43 5.74 8.38 8.00
C THR A 43 4.84 9.34 8.77
N THR A 44 3.83 9.91 8.11
CA THR A 44 2.91 10.91 8.68
C THR A 44 1.52 10.33 8.98
N THR A 45 0.79 10.93 9.93
CA THR A 45 -0.60 10.55 10.19
C THR A 45 -1.51 10.89 9.01
N GLU A 46 -1.42 12.11 8.48
CA GLU A 46 -2.17 12.53 7.28
C GLU A 46 -1.98 11.56 6.10
N GLY A 47 -0.74 11.14 5.82
CA GLY A 47 -0.46 10.23 4.71
C GLY A 47 -1.11 8.86 4.89
N ARG A 48 -1.12 8.35 6.12
CA ARG A 48 -1.78 7.07 6.46
C ARG A 48 -3.30 7.16 6.37
N GLU A 49 -3.90 8.28 6.76
CA GLU A 49 -5.34 8.51 6.62
C GLU A 49 -5.73 8.65 5.14
N ARG A 50 -4.95 9.42 4.37
CA ARG A 50 -5.16 9.59 2.92
C ARG A 50 -5.03 8.28 2.15
N LEU A 51 -4.10 7.40 2.55
CA LEU A 51 -4.01 6.04 1.99
C LEU A 51 -5.35 5.32 2.04
N VAL A 52 -6.01 5.31 3.21
CA VAL A 52 -7.27 4.58 3.40
C VAL A 52 -8.38 5.17 2.54
N VAL A 53 -8.47 6.51 2.50
CA VAL A 53 -9.47 7.22 1.69
C VAL A 53 -9.31 6.93 0.20
N GLU A 54 -8.08 7.06 -0.32
CA GLU A 54 -7.82 6.87 -1.75
C GLU A 54 -7.96 5.41 -2.18
N VAL A 55 -7.47 4.46 -1.37
CA VAL A 55 -7.65 3.02 -1.67
C VAL A 55 -9.13 2.65 -1.64
N ASN A 56 -9.90 3.14 -0.67
CA ASN A 56 -11.35 2.91 -0.62
C ASN A 56 -12.04 3.45 -1.89
N ARG A 57 -11.70 4.67 -2.31
CA ARG A 57 -12.23 5.31 -3.52
C ARG A 57 -11.87 4.52 -4.79
N LEU A 58 -10.61 4.14 -4.96
CA LEU A 58 -10.12 3.45 -6.14
C LEU A 58 -10.63 2.02 -6.22
N SER A 59 -10.74 1.33 -5.09
CA SER A 59 -11.20 -0.06 -5.03
C SER A 59 -12.73 -0.20 -5.13
N GLY A 60 -13.49 0.89 -4.94
CA GLY A 60 -14.95 0.82 -4.82
C GLY A 60 -15.39 0.17 -3.51
N GLY A 61 -14.55 0.27 -2.47
CA GLY A 61 -14.82 -0.24 -1.13
C GLY A 61 -14.55 -1.73 -0.92
N ARG A 62 -13.84 -2.41 -1.83
CA ARG A 62 -13.52 -3.84 -1.73
C ARG A 62 -12.15 -4.20 -2.29
N ILE A 63 -11.36 -4.96 -1.54
CA ILE A 63 -10.06 -5.49 -1.95
C ILE A 63 -9.94 -6.98 -1.58
N ASP A 64 -9.10 -7.71 -2.30
CA ASP A 64 -8.84 -9.15 -2.11
C ASP A 64 -7.54 -9.43 -1.37
N GLY A 65 -6.65 -8.45 -1.24
CA GLY A 65 -5.40 -8.62 -0.51
C GLY A 65 -4.62 -7.33 -0.31
N ILE A 66 -3.81 -7.33 0.75
CA ILE A 66 -2.90 -6.24 1.10
C ILE A 66 -1.48 -6.80 1.18
N LEU A 67 -0.54 -6.13 0.52
CA LEU A 67 0.88 -6.44 0.55
C LEU A 67 1.63 -5.20 1.06
N ALA A 68 1.91 -5.18 2.36
CA ALA A 68 2.60 -4.07 3.02
C ALA A 68 4.12 -4.21 2.88
N ILE A 69 4.67 -3.79 1.72
CA ILE A 69 6.09 -3.97 1.37
C ILE A 69 6.91 -2.68 1.57
N ALA A 70 6.28 -1.50 1.62
CA ALA A 70 6.96 -0.23 1.86
C ALA A 70 7.85 -0.31 3.11
N GLY A 71 9.11 0.05 2.97
CA GLY A 71 10.06 0.02 4.06
C GLY A 71 11.39 0.67 3.74
N LEU A 72 12.11 1.04 4.79
CA LEU A 72 13.46 1.60 4.75
C LEU A 72 14.43 0.69 5.48
N ALA A 73 15.69 0.70 5.03
CA ALA A 73 16.81 -0.06 5.62
C ALA A 73 17.91 0.88 6.14
N VAL A 74 17.52 1.95 6.84
CA VAL A 74 18.44 2.93 7.44
C VAL A 74 18.12 3.15 8.92
N PRO A 75 19.08 3.47 9.79
CA PRO A 75 18.82 3.74 11.20
C PRO A 75 18.32 5.18 11.41
N ALA A 76 17.06 5.43 11.07
CA ALA A 76 16.43 6.75 11.19
C ALA A 76 15.00 6.66 11.77
N PRO A 77 14.46 7.71 12.39
CA PRO A 77 13.06 7.74 12.84
C PRO A 77 12.06 7.41 11.74
N ALA A 78 12.35 7.84 10.51
CA ALA A 78 11.54 7.52 9.33
C ALA A 78 11.34 6.02 9.13
N THR A 79 12.34 5.19 9.47
CA THR A 79 12.27 3.72 9.36
C THR A 79 11.20 3.14 10.28
N VAL A 80 11.09 3.61 11.52
CA VAL A 80 9.98 3.20 12.41
C VAL A 80 8.66 3.78 11.89
N GLY A 81 8.68 5.01 11.40
CA GLY A 81 7.53 5.69 10.80
C GLY A 81 6.87 4.86 9.70
N VAL A 82 7.64 4.33 8.75
CA VAL A 82 7.10 3.54 7.62
C VAL A 82 7.03 2.04 7.93
N ASN A 83 8.09 1.41 8.43
CA ASN A 83 8.15 -0.05 8.58
C ASN A 83 7.18 -0.57 9.64
N TYR A 84 6.88 0.25 10.66
CA TYR A 84 5.96 -0.13 11.73
C TYR A 84 4.64 0.63 11.62
N PHE A 85 4.63 1.94 11.84
CA PHE A 85 3.37 2.68 11.91
C PHE A 85 2.67 2.77 10.55
N GLY A 86 3.42 2.95 9.45
CA GLY A 86 2.91 2.91 8.09
C GLY A 86 2.27 1.57 7.74
N MET A 87 2.98 0.47 8.03
CA MET A 87 2.48 -0.89 7.83
C MET A 87 1.23 -1.21 8.67
N VAL A 88 1.25 -0.91 9.97
CA VAL A 88 0.10 -1.13 10.88
C VAL A 88 -1.12 -0.35 10.40
N ALA A 89 -0.99 0.95 10.12
CA ALA A 89 -2.13 1.75 9.68
C ALA A 89 -2.67 1.29 8.31
N THR A 90 -1.79 0.81 7.42
CA THR A 90 -2.22 0.20 6.15
C THR A 90 -3.08 -1.02 6.41
N LEU A 91 -2.61 -1.95 7.24
CA LEU A 91 -3.35 -3.19 7.52
C LEU A 91 -4.65 -2.93 8.27
N GLU A 92 -4.61 -2.15 9.35
CA GLU A 92 -5.78 -1.86 10.17
C GLU A 92 -6.81 -1.00 9.43
N GLY A 93 -6.35 0.02 8.71
CA GLY A 93 -7.23 0.94 7.98
C GLY A 93 -7.88 0.31 6.76
N LEU A 94 -7.22 -0.62 6.08
CA LEU A 94 -7.76 -1.32 4.91
C LEU A 94 -8.45 -2.64 5.25
N ARG A 95 -8.27 -3.18 6.46
CA ARG A 95 -8.95 -4.41 6.92
C ARG A 95 -10.46 -4.40 6.66
N PRO A 96 -11.22 -3.31 6.89
CA PRO A 96 -12.66 -3.28 6.60
C PRO A 96 -13.02 -3.47 5.13
N LEU A 97 -12.07 -3.30 4.21
CA LEU A 97 -12.28 -3.47 2.77
C LEU A 97 -12.00 -4.90 2.28
N LEU A 98 -11.37 -5.74 3.11
CA LEU A 98 -11.14 -7.14 2.77
C LEU A 98 -12.48 -7.89 2.78
N LEU A 99 -12.70 -8.67 1.72
CA LEU A 99 -13.86 -9.57 1.65
C LEU A 99 -13.82 -10.59 2.80
N GLU A 100 -14.99 -10.86 3.39
CA GLU A 100 -15.28 -12.15 4.02
C GLU A 100 -15.76 -13.16 2.98
#